data_AF-A0A961KSQ0-F1
#
_entry.id   AF-A0A961KSQ0-F1
#
_cell.length_a   1.000
_cell.length_b   1.000
_cell.length_c   1.000
_cell.angle_alpha   90.00
_cell.angle_beta   90.00
_cell.angle_gamma   90.00
#
_symmetry.space_group_name_H-M   'P 1'
#
loop_
_entity.id
_entity.type
_entity.pdbx_description
1 polymer ?
#
loop_
_entity_poly.entity_id
_entity_poly.type
_entity_poly.pdbx_seq_one_letter_code
_entity_poly.pdbx_strand_id
1 'polypeptide(L)'
;MNRSLLPGILAMAAIVVASNVLVQFLILDGLLTWGAFTYPLAFLVTDVMNRVYGVSAARKVVLAGFLTGIACSLIGSRIMLEFGPAVPLRIAVASGTGFLVAQLADVAIFNRLRGGRWWRAPLVSSLFGSALDTALFFSIAFAASITLFGPDADAAIAWAQDAAPFMTIGPIVPLWVTLGFADWLVKLAVALLALVPFRLIVARLTAQSS
;
A
#
# COMPACT_ATOMS: atom_id res chain seq x y z
N MET A 1 1.76 27.04 -0.55
CA MET A 1 1.17 25.69 -0.41
C MET A 1 -0.19 25.85 0.27
N ASN A 2 -1.29 25.40 -0.35
CA ASN A 2 -2.63 25.54 0.24
C ASN A 2 -2.67 24.83 1.60
N ARG A 3 -2.92 25.58 2.68
CA ARG A 3 -2.98 25.04 4.05
C ARG A 3 -4.01 23.91 4.21
N SER A 4 -5.00 23.84 3.32
CA SER A 4 -6.02 22.79 3.26
C SER A 4 -5.49 21.40 2.91
N LEU A 5 -4.30 21.27 2.32
CA LEU A 5 -3.71 19.96 1.96
C LEU A 5 -2.87 19.34 3.07
N LEU A 6 -2.45 20.15 4.05
CA LEU A 6 -1.55 19.71 5.12
C LEU A 6 -2.08 18.49 5.90
N PRO A 7 -3.37 18.44 6.31
CA PRO A 7 -3.88 17.27 7.04
C PRO A 7 -3.76 15.98 6.23
N GLY A 8 -4.07 16.02 4.93
CA GLY A 8 -3.96 14.87 4.04
C GLY A 8 -2.51 14.42 3.84
N ILE A 9 -1.58 15.37 3.65
CA ILE A 9 -0.15 15.07 3.53
C ILE A 9 0.39 14.43 4.81
N LEU A 10 0.05 14.98 5.98
CA LEU A 10 0.50 14.45 7.27
C LEU A 10 -0.09 13.07 7.55
N ALA A 11 -1.38 12.86 7.27
CA ALA A 11 -2.03 11.57 7.43
C ALA A 11 -1.40 10.51 6.51
N MET A 12 -1.17 10.85 5.23
CA MET A 12 -0.50 9.96 4.28
C MET A 12 0.92 9.61 4.72
N ALA A 13 1.73 10.62 5.08
CA ALA A 13 3.09 10.40 5.55
C ALA A 13 3.13 9.54 6.82
N ALA A 14 2.24 9.81 7.79
CA ALA A 14 2.15 9.02 9.01
C ALA A 14 1.78 7.55 8.73
N ILE A 15 0.82 7.29 7.84
CA ILE A 15 0.45 5.93 7.43
C ILE A 15 1.62 5.23 6.75
N VAL A 16 2.32 5.90 5.83
CA VAL A 16 3.46 5.33 5.12
C VAL A 16 4.60 4.99 6.10
N VAL A 17 4.94 5.90 7.02
CA VAL A 17 5.96 5.65 8.06
C VAL A 17 5.52 4.49 8.95
N ALA A 18 4.29 4.53 9.46
CA ALA A 18 3.76 3.47 10.32
C ALA A 18 3.79 2.12 9.61
N SER A 19 3.39 2.05 8.33
CA SER A 19 3.42 0.80 7.56
C SER A 19 4.83 0.24 7.38
N ASN A 20 5.83 1.11 7.13
CA ASN A 20 7.23 0.70 7.00
C ASN A 20 7.84 0.22 8.32
N VAL A 21 7.37 0.73 9.47
CA VAL A 21 7.78 0.22 10.78
C VAL A 21 7.02 -1.08 11.10
N LEU A 22 5.71 -1.10 10.87
CA LEU A 22 4.82 -2.18 11.26
C LEU A 22 4.99 -3.45 10.42
N VAL A 23 5.59 -3.36 9.23
CA VAL A 23 5.90 -4.53 8.39
C VAL A 23 6.86 -5.51 9.07
N GLN A 24 7.65 -5.06 10.04
CA GLN A 24 8.61 -5.92 10.75
C GLN A 24 7.94 -6.82 11.81
N PHE A 25 6.69 -6.53 12.18
CA PHE A 25 5.98 -7.28 13.20
C PHE A 25 5.05 -8.31 12.56
N LEU A 26 5.50 -9.56 12.59
CA LEU A 26 4.80 -10.73 12.05
C LEU A 26 3.62 -11.15 12.94
N ILE A 27 2.56 -11.63 12.31
CA ILE A 27 1.37 -12.21 12.94
C ILE A 27 0.92 -13.43 12.14
N LEU A 28 0.06 -14.26 12.73
CA LEU A 28 -0.46 -15.50 12.12
C LEU A 28 0.69 -16.39 11.61
N ASP A 29 1.63 -16.68 12.50
CA ASP A 29 2.82 -17.52 12.23
C ASP A 29 3.66 -17.06 11.03
N GLY A 30 3.65 -15.75 10.75
CA GLY A 30 4.42 -15.13 9.67
C GLY A 30 3.66 -14.99 8.34
N LEU A 31 2.38 -15.34 8.29
CA LEU A 31 1.56 -15.17 7.09
C LEU A 31 1.27 -13.69 6.79
N LEU A 32 1.19 -12.85 7.82
CA LEU A 32 0.85 -11.43 7.69
C LEU A 32 1.73 -10.57 8.60
N THR A 33 1.75 -9.27 8.33
CA THR A 33 2.40 -8.25 9.16
C THR A 33 1.40 -7.20 9.59
N TRP A 34 1.69 -6.46 10.66
CA TRP A 34 0.89 -5.29 11.02
C TRP A 34 0.90 -4.20 9.93
N GLY A 35 1.93 -4.18 9.07
CA GLY A 35 1.99 -3.33 7.88
C GLY A 35 0.83 -3.56 6.91
N ALA A 36 0.40 -4.81 6.73
CA ALA A 36 -0.70 -5.18 5.82
C ALA A 36 -2.05 -4.55 6.22
N PHE A 37 -2.25 -4.26 7.51
CA PHE A 37 -3.48 -3.65 8.02
C PHE A 37 -3.45 -2.12 7.98
N THR A 38 -2.27 -1.53 8.11
CA THR A 38 -2.10 -0.08 8.16
C THR A 38 -1.95 0.56 6.79
N TYR A 39 -1.27 -0.12 5.86
CA TYR A 39 -1.06 0.37 4.51
C TYR A 39 -2.35 0.69 3.73
N PRO A 40 -3.42 -0.13 3.78
CA PRO A 40 -4.64 0.14 3.01
C PRO A 40 -5.35 1.43 3.41
N LEU A 41 -5.08 1.96 4.61
CA LEU A 41 -5.59 3.27 5.03
C LEU A 41 -5.05 4.42 4.17
N ALA A 42 -3.95 4.22 3.44
CA ALA A 42 -3.46 5.20 2.47
C ALA A 42 -4.49 5.46 1.36
N PHE A 43 -5.19 4.42 0.87
CA PHE A 43 -6.26 4.58 -0.12
C PHE A 43 -7.41 5.41 0.43
N LEU A 44 -7.79 5.21 1.70
CA LEU A 44 -8.80 6.04 2.37
C LEU A 44 -8.41 7.52 2.36
N VAL A 45 -7.15 7.84 2.67
CA VAL A 45 -6.67 9.23 2.63
C VAL A 45 -6.76 9.78 1.21
N THR A 46 -6.28 9.04 0.22
CA THR A 46 -6.34 9.42 -1.19
C THR A 46 -7.78 9.69 -1.66
N ASP A 47 -8.72 8.80 -1.32
CA ASP A 47 -10.14 8.90 -1.67
C ASP A 47 -10.79 10.13 -1.04
N VAL A 48 -10.54 10.39 0.25
CA VAL A 48 -11.04 11.60 0.94
C VAL A 48 -10.52 12.85 0.25
N MET A 49 -9.21 12.89 -0.05
CA MET A 49 -8.60 14.05 -0.69
C MET A 49 -9.13 14.27 -2.11
N ASN A 50 -9.36 13.20 -2.87
CA ASN A 50 -9.93 13.27 -4.22
C ASN A 50 -11.39 13.74 -4.21
N ARG A 51 -12.17 13.29 -3.21
CA ARG A 51 -13.57 13.70 -3.04
C ARG A 51 -13.69 15.17 -2.72
N VAL A 52 -12.99 15.62 -1.67
CA VAL A 52 -13.15 16.95 -1.07
C VAL A 52 -12.38 18.01 -1.84
N TYR A 53 -11.14 17.72 -2.26
CA TYR A 53 -10.23 18.71 -2.85
C TYR A 53 -9.89 18.43 -4.33
N GLY A 54 -10.37 17.32 -4.88
CA GLY A 54 -10.20 16.97 -6.29
C GLY A 54 -8.89 16.24 -6.63
N VAL A 55 -8.79 15.87 -7.91
CA VAL A 55 -7.70 15.03 -8.44
C VAL A 55 -6.31 15.63 -8.21
N SER A 56 -6.15 16.94 -8.41
CA SER A 56 -4.85 17.61 -8.26
C SER A 56 -4.35 17.56 -6.82
N ALA A 57 -5.25 17.71 -5.85
CA ALA A 57 -4.93 17.59 -4.44
C ALA A 57 -4.55 16.15 -4.06
N ALA A 58 -5.33 15.17 -4.51
CA ALA A 58 -5.05 13.75 -4.26
C ALA A 58 -3.67 13.34 -4.79
N ARG A 59 -3.34 13.72 -6.04
CA ARG A 59 -2.02 13.43 -6.63
C ARG A 59 -0.85 14.04 -5.85
N LYS A 60 -1.02 15.23 -5.26
CA LYS A 60 0.01 15.85 -4.41
C LYS A 60 0.22 15.08 -3.11
N VAL A 61 -0.87 14.59 -2.50
CA VAL A 61 -0.80 13.77 -1.29
C VAL A 61 -0.14 12.42 -1.58
N VAL A 62 -0.49 11.78 -2.70
CA VAL A 62 0.18 10.56 -3.17
C VAL A 62 1.67 10.80 -3.38
N LEU A 63 2.06 11.89 -4.07
CA LEU A 63 3.47 12.22 -4.27
C LEU A 63 4.20 12.44 -2.93
N ALA A 64 3.57 13.12 -1.97
CA ALA A 64 4.15 13.29 -0.65
C ALA A 64 4.36 11.95 0.06
N GLY A 65 3.36 11.06 0.04
CA GLY A 65 3.48 9.69 0.57
C GLY A 65 4.59 8.89 -0.12
N PHE A 66 4.71 8.99 -1.43
CA PHE A 66 5.77 8.34 -2.21
C PHE A 66 7.17 8.83 -1.80
N LEU A 67 7.35 10.15 -1.66
CA LEU A 67 8.62 10.74 -1.20
C LEU A 67 8.93 10.31 0.24
N THR A 68 7.92 10.24 1.11
CA THR A 68 8.07 9.69 2.46
C THR A 68 8.51 8.22 2.41
N GLY A 69 7.92 7.41 1.54
CA GLY A 69 8.28 6.01 1.34
C GLY A 69 9.72 5.83 0.84
N ILE A 70 10.17 6.69 -0.08
CA ILE A 70 11.58 6.74 -0.52
C ILE A 70 12.49 7.05 0.68
N ALA A 71 12.15 8.06 1.48
CA ALA A 71 12.95 8.41 2.65
C ALA A 71 13.02 7.24 3.66
N CYS A 72 11.88 6.59 3.95
CA CYS A 72 11.83 5.39 4.79
C CYS A 72 12.70 4.26 4.23
N SER A 73 12.64 4.02 2.92
CA SER A 73 13.43 2.97 2.25
C SER A 73 14.93 3.28 2.28
N LEU A 74 15.32 4.53 2.06
CA LEU A 74 16.72 4.97 2.14
C LEU A 74 17.26 4.79 3.57
N ILE A 75 16.48 5.15 4.59
CA ILE A 75 16.86 4.94 5.99
C ILE A 75 16.94 3.44 6.29
N GLY A 76 15.92 2.67 5.92
CA GLY A 76 15.85 1.23 6.11
C GLY A 76 17.00 0.47 5.43
N SER A 77 17.46 0.92 4.26
CA SER A 77 18.62 0.32 3.58
C SER A 77 19.95 0.52 4.32
N ARG A 78 20.03 1.48 5.25
CA ARG A 78 21.22 1.72 6.08
C ARG A 78 21.17 0.97 7.41
N ILE A 79 19.99 0.49 7.81
CA ILE A 79 19.81 -0.30 9.02
C ILE A 79 20.09 -1.76 8.66
N MET A 80 21.18 -2.33 9.18
CA MET A 80 21.50 -3.75 9.01
C MET A 80 20.84 -4.56 10.12
N LEU A 81 20.01 -5.52 9.73
CA LEU A 81 19.47 -6.58 10.58
C LEU A 81 20.35 -7.84 10.45
N GLU A 82 20.02 -8.88 11.21
CA GLU A 82 20.75 -10.15 11.24
C GLU A 82 20.97 -10.78 9.85
N PHE A 83 20.03 -10.57 8.92
CA PHE A 83 20.04 -11.17 7.58
C PHE A 83 20.21 -10.14 6.43
N GLY A 84 20.69 -8.92 6.73
CA GLY A 84 20.96 -7.88 5.73
C GLY A 84 20.19 -6.57 5.95
N PRO A 85 20.09 -5.69 4.94
CA PRO A 85 19.38 -4.42 5.09
C PRO A 85 17.92 -4.62 5.47
N ALA A 86 17.40 -3.78 6.36
CA ALA A 86 15.98 -3.80 6.73
C ALA A 86 15.05 -3.58 5.54
N VAL A 87 15.53 -2.84 4.52
CA VAL A 87 14.84 -2.71 3.23
C VAL A 87 15.83 -2.95 2.09
N PRO A 88 15.85 -4.15 1.49
CA PRO A 88 16.62 -4.43 0.28
C PRO A 88 16.18 -3.52 -0.87
N LEU A 89 17.11 -3.16 -1.77
CA LEU A 89 16.83 -2.28 -2.92
C LEU A 89 15.64 -2.79 -3.76
N ARG A 90 15.57 -4.10 -3.97
CA ARG A 90 14.47 -4.77 -4.66
C ARG A 90 13.11 -4.51 -4.02
N ILE A 91 13.02 -4.59 -2.69
CA ILE A 91 11.80 -4.30 -1.93
C ILE A 91 11.44 -2.81 -2.01
N ALA A 92 12.44 -1.92 -1.94
CA ALA A 92 12.21 -0.48 -2.09
C ALA A 92 11.61 -0.14 -3.46
N VAL A 93 12.15 -0.72 -4.54
CA VAL A 93 11.65 -0.51 -5.90
C VAL A 93 10.26 -1.12 -6.09
N ALA A 94 10.02 -2.33 -5.55
CA ALA A 94 8.70 -2.94 -5.57
C ALA A 94 7.66 -2.09 -4.85
N SER A 95 7.96 -1.64 -3.62
CA SER A 95 7.09 -0.79 -2.79
C SER A 95 6.80 0.54 -3.46
N GLY A 96 7.83 1.23 -3.96
CA GLY A 96 7.65 2.50 -4.65
C GLY A 96 6.82 2.38 -5.93
N THR A 97 7.07 1.33 -6.73
CA THR A 97 6.33 1.09 -7.98
C THR A 97 4.88 0.71 -7.69
N GLY A 98 4.66 -0.24 -6.78
CA GLY A 98 3.32 -0.66 -6.36
C GLY A 98 2.50 0.52 -5.85
N PHE A 99 3.04 1.24 -4.86
CA PHE A 99 2.37 2.40 -4.26
C PHE A 99 2.01 3.46 -5.31
N LEU A 100 2.97 3.90 -6.11
CA LEU A 100 2.73 5.02 -7.04
C LEU A 100 1.71 4.63 -8.11
N VAL A 101 1.85 3.46 -8.72
CA VAL A 101 0.95 3.01 -9.78
C VAL A 101 -0.45 2.75 -9.23
N ALA A 102 -0.56 2.08 -8.08
CA ALA A 102 -1.84 1.78 -7.45
C ALA A 102 -2.59 3.04 -7.01
N GLN A 103 -1.89 3.98 -6.36
CA GLN A 103 -2.51 5.22 -5.88
C GLN A 103 -2.93 6.14 -7.04
N LEU A 104 -2.15 6.20 -8.13
CA LEU A 104 -2.55 6.97 -9.31
C LEU A 104 -3.73 6.32 -10.05
N ALA A 105 -3.77 4.99 -10.13
CA ALA A 105 -4.90 4.24 -10.67
C ALA A 105 -6.16 4.46 -9.83
N ASP A 106 -6.03 4.39 -8.50
CA ASP A 106 -7.11 4.68 -7.55
C ASP A 106 -7.68 6.08 -7.78
N VAL A 107 -6.84 7.12 -7.82
CA VAL A 107 -7.27 8.50 -8.10
C VAL A 107 -8.05 8.60 -9.42
N ALA A 108 -7.58 7.93 -10.47
CA ALA A 108 -8.20 7.96 -11.78
C ALA A 108 -9.57 7.26 -11.80
N ILE A 109 -9.64 6.04 -11.25
CA ILE A 109 -10.86 5.23 -11.17
C ILE A 109 -11.89 5.93 -10.29
N PHE A 110 -11.47 6.40 -9.11
CA PHE A 110 -12.34 7.14 -8.19
C PHE A 110 -12.94 8.36 -8.88
N ASN A 111 -12.12 9.17 -9.54
CA ASN A 111 -12.59 10.39 -10.17
C ASN A 111 -13.58 10.09 -11.32
N ARG A 112 -13.38 8.99 -12.05
CA ARG A 112 -14.31 8.56 -13.10
C ARG A 112 -15.65 8.09 -12.52
N LEU A 113 -15.66 7.51 -11.32
CA LEU A 113 -16.87 6.98 -10.67
C LEU A 113 -17.49 7.95 -9.65
N ARG A 114 -16.90 9.14 -9.45
CA ARG A 114 -17.28 10.05 -8.36
C ARG A 114 -18.73 10.52 -8.40
N GLY A 115 -19.36 10.56 -9.58
CA GLY A 115 -20.76 11.00 -9.74
C GLY A 115 -21.81 9.96 -9.32
N GLY A 116 -21.40 8.72 -9.02
CA GLY A 116 -22.31 7.65 -8.59
C GLY A 116 -22.67 7.71 -7.10
N ARG A 117 -23.19 6.57 -6.59
CA ARG A 117 -23.44 6.37 -5.15
C ARG A 117 -22.15 6.62 -4.36
N TRP A 118 -22.28 7.22 -3.18
CA TRP A 118 -21.16 7.67 -2.34
C TRP A 118 -20.09 6.60 -2.07
N TRP A 119 -20.49 5.33 -1.93
CA TRP A 119 -19.60 4.20 -1.65
C TRP A 119 -18.96 3.60 -2.91
N ARG A 120 -19.53 3.84 -4.10
CA ARG A 120 -19.12 3.15 -5.33
C ARG A 120 -17.72 3.56 -5.76
N ALA A 121 -17.44 4.86 -5.75
CA ALA A 121 -16.11 5.36 -6.10
C ALA A 121 -15.01 4.82 -5.17
N PRO A 122 -15.06 5.02 -3.83
CA PRO A 122 -14.00 4.56 -2.94
C PRO A 122 -13.83 3.04 -2.92
N LEU A 123 -14.93 2.27 -2.96
CA LEU A 123 -14.82 0.81 -2.93
C LEU A 123 -14.16 0.27 -4.20
N VAL A 124 -14.61 0.75 -5.36
CA VAL A 124 -14.11 0.24 -6.65
C VAL A 124 -12.68 0.70 -6.89
N SER A 125 -12.34 1.96 -6.59
CA SER A 125 -10.97 2.46 -6.75
C SER A 125 -10.00 1.72 -5.81
N SER A 126 -10.36 1.56 -4.53
CA SER A 126 -9.54 0.82 -3.57
C SER A 126 -9.40 -0.65 -3.94
N LEU A 127 -10.44 -1.29 -4.48
CA LEU A 127 -10.39 -2.70 -4.93
C LEU A 127 -9.37 -2.89 -6.06
N PHE A 128 -9.47 -2.08 -7.12
CA PHE A 128 -8.55 -2.17 -8.26
C PHE A 128 -7.15 -1.68 -7.90
N GLY A 129 -7.05 -0.60 -7.11
CA GLY A 129 -5.79 -0.07 -6.61
C GLY A 129 -5.05 -1.09 -5.76
N SER A 130 -5.71 -1.70 -4.79
CA SER A 130 -5.09 -2.72 -3.92
C SER A 130 -4.70 -4.00 -4.66
N ALA A 131 -5.52 -4.46 -5.62
CA ALA A 131 -5.16 -5.60 -6.47
C ALA A 131 -3.91 -5.29 -7.32
N LEU A 132 -3.84 -4.10 -7.91
CA LEU A 132 -2.70 -3.65 -8.71
C LEU A 132 -1.44 -3.49 -7.84
N ASP A 133 -1.58 -2.92 -6.65
CA ASP A 133 -0.50 -2.78 -5.67
C ASP A 133 0.08 -4.14 -5.29
N THR A 134 -0.75 -5.09 -4.86
CA THR A 134 -0.30 -6.43 -4.48
C THR A 134 0.34 -7.14 -5.68
N ALA A 135 -0.27 -7.09 -6.85
CA ALA A 135 0.28 -7.74 -8.04
C ALA A 135 1.66 -7.20 -8.41
N LEU A 136 1.82 -5.87 -8.44
CA LEU A 136 3.10 -5.24 -8.76
C LEU A 136 4.13 -5.45 -7.65
N PHE A 137 3.77 -5.24 -6.40
CA PHE A 137 4.67 -5.39 -5.26
C PHE A 137 5.22 -6.81 -5.18
N PHE A 138 4.34 -7.81 -5.08
CA PHE A 138 4.79 -9.19 -4.89
C PHE A 138 5.52 -9.75 -6.12
N SER A 139 5.11 -9.36 -7.34
CA SER A 139 5.82 -9.78 -8.55
C SER A 139 7.21 -9.16 -8.63
N ILE A 140 7.35 -7.84 -8.41
CA ILE A 140 8.67 -7.18 -8.49
C ILE A 140 9.56 -7.62 -7.32
N ALA A 141 9.00 -7.73 -6.12
CA ALA A 141 9.73 -8.10 -4.91
C ALA A 141 10.23 -9.55 -4.94
N PHE A 142 9.41 -10.48 -5.45
CA PHE A 142 9.65 -11.91 -5.24
C PHE A 142 9.58 -12.78 -6.51
N ALA A 143 9.20 -12.31 -7.70
CA ALA A 143 9.21 -13.20 -8.86
C ALA A 143 10.65 -13.63 -9.23
N ALA A 144 10.89 -14.93 -9.34
CA ALA A 144 12.21 -15.49 -9.68
C ALA A 144 12.72 -15.06 -11.08
N SER A 145 11.82 -14.66 -11.97
CA SER A 145 12.17 -14.20 -13.33
C SER A 145 12.80 -12.80 -13.38
N ILE A 146 12.82 -12.06 -12.26
CA ILE A 146 13.38 -10.71 -12.19
C ILE A 146 14.70 -10.76 -11.43
N THR A 147 15.81 -10.75 -12.17
CA THR A 147 17.19 -10.80 -11.65
C THR A 147 17.95 -9.47 -11.75
N LEU A 148 17.21 -8.38 -11.98
CA LEU A 148 17.75 -7.04 -12.25
C LEU A 148 18.55 -6.44 -11.08
N PHE A 149 18.30 -6.89 -9.84
CA PHE A 149 18.79 -6.25 -8.62
C PHE A 149 20.12 -6.80 -8.11
N GLY A 150 20.66 -7.84 -8.78
CA GLY A 150 21.91 -8.48 -8.41
C GLY A 150 21.75 -9.59 -7.36
N PRO A 151 22.78 -10.45 -7.22
CA PRO A 151 22.70 -11.67 -6.44
C PRO A 151 22.45 -11.44 -4.95
N ASP A 152 23.02 -10.39 -4.36
CA ASP A 152 22.85 -10.10 -2.92
C ASP A 152 21.42 -9.70 -2.58
N ALA A 153 20.78 -8.91 -3.44
CA ALA A 153 19.39 -8.48 -3.26
C ALA A 153 18.40 -9.64 -3.48
N ASP A 154 18.71 -10.54 -4.40
CA ASP A 154 17.91 -11.74 -4.66
C ASP A 154 18.07 -12.77 -3.54
N ALA A 155 19.28 -12.93 -2.99
CA ALA A 155 19.53 -13.80 -1.84
C ALA A 155 18.76 -13.36 -0.59
N ALA A 156 18.66 -12.05 -0.34
CA ALA A 156 17.93 -11.50 0.81
C ALA A 156 16.41 -11.82 0.80
N ILE A 157 15.84 -12.16 -0.37
CA ILE A 157 14.42 -12.49 -0.53
C ILE A 157 14.18 -13.95 -0.91
N ALA A 158 15.23 -14.78 -0.92
CA ALA A 158 15.17 -16.16 -1.38
C ALA A 158 14.19 -17.02 -0.55
N TRP A 159 14.07 -16.74 0.75
CA TRP A 159 13.11 -17.38 1.66
C TRP A 159 11.67 -17.31 1.14
N ALA A 160 11.33 -16.27 0.37
CA ALA A 160 9.98 -16.10 -0.16
C ALA A 160 9.68 -17.07 -1.32
N GLN A 161 10.69 -17.72 -1.89
CA GLN A 161 10.53 -18.77 -2.91
C GLN A 161 10.24 -20.15 -2.32
N ASP A 162 10.40 -20.33 -1.01
CA ASP A 162 10.23 -21.63 -0.38
C ASP A 162 8.83 -22.20 -0.64
N ALA A 163 8.77 -23.51 -0.83
CA ALA A 163 7.53 -24.22 -1.12
C ALA A 163 6.63 -24.24 0.12
N ALA A 164 5.44 -23.64 0.02
CA ALA A 164 4.47 -23.58 1.10
C ALA A 164 3.05 -23.93 0.59
N PRO A 165 2.20 -24.54 1.43
CA PRO A 165 0.79 -24.72 1.09
C PRO A 165 0.09 -23.37 0.91
N PHE A 166 -0.63 -23.19 -0.19
CA PHE A 166 -1.42 -21.99 -0.44
C PHE A 166 -2.46 -21.79 0.67
N MET A 167 -2.42 -20.65 1.36
CA MET A 167 -3.28 -20.33 2.50
C MET A 167 -3.30 -21.44 3.57
N THR A 168 -2.14 -22.05 3.83
CA THR A 168 -1.89 -23.12 4.82
C THR A 168 -2.60 -24.47 4.58
N ILE A 169 -3.55 -24.56 3.63
CA ILE A 169 -4.35 -25.76 3.38
C ILE A 169 -4.43 -26.18 1.89
N GLY A 170 -3.90 -25.37 0.98
CA GLY A 170 -4.03 -25.53 -0.46
C GLY A 170 -2.82 -26.19 -1.15
N PRO A 171 -2.75 -26.12 -2.50
CA PRO A 171 -1.63 -26.67 -3.26
C PRO A 171 -0.31 -26.00 -2.88
N ILE A 172 0.80 -26.72 -3.09
CA ILE A 172 2.14 -26.19 -2.86
C ILE A 172 2.46 -25.15 -3.92
N VAL A 173 2.79 -23.94 -3.47
CA VAL A 173 3.17 -22.77 -4.28
C VAL A 173 4.37 -22.06 -3.63
N PRO A 174 5.07 -21.17 -4.33
CA PRO A 174 6.05 -20.30 -3.67
C PRO A 174 5.40 -19.49 -2.54
N LEU A 175 6.07 -19.39 -1.39
CA LEU A 175 5.56 -18.72 -0.19
C LEU A 175 5.05 -17.30 -0.46
N TRP A 176 5.74 -16.53 -1.31
CA TRP A 176 5.32 -15.17 -1.65
C TRP A 176 3.92 -15.10 -2.30
N VAL A 177 3.46 -16.16 -2.97
CA VAL A 177 2.11 -16.22 -3.55
C VAL A 177 1.05 -16.27 -2.46
N THR A 178 1.27 -17.08 -1.42
CA THR A 178 0.33 -17.13 -0.29
C THR A 178 0.36 -15.84 0.52
N LEU A 179 1.54 -15.23 0.70
CA LEU A 179 1.67 -13.94 1.37
C LEU A 179 0.95 -12.83 0.60
N GLY A 180 1.10 -12.79 -0.72
CA GLY A 180 0.43 -11.81 -1.58
C GLY A 180 -1.08 -11.95 -1.57
N PHE A 181 -1.58 -13.19 -1.59
CA PHE A 181 -3.02 -13.42 -1.50
C PHE A 181 -3.60 -13.04 -0.13
N ALA A 182 -2.91 -13.41 0.96
CA ALA A 182 -3.31 -13.02 2.31
C ALA A 182 -3.30 -11.49 2.49
N ASP A 183 -2.25 -10.81 2.01
CA ASP A 183 -2.14 -9.35 2.00
C ASP A 183 -3.34 -8.74 1.27
N TRP A 184 -3.65 -9.20 0.06
CA TRP A 184 -4.78 -8.68 -0.71
C TRP A 184 -6.13 -8.85 0.02
N LEU A 185 -6.38 -10.01 0.64
CA LEU A 185 -7.59 -10.23 1.44
C LEU A 185 -7.72 -9.23 2.59
N VAL A 186 -6.61 -8.90 3.27
CA VAL A 186 -6.61 -7.85 4.30
C VAL A 186 -6.95 -6.50 3.68
N LYS A 187 -6.36 -6.14 2.53
CA LYS A 187 -6.69 -4.88 1.85
C LYS A 187 -8.17 -4.79 1.49
N LEU A 188 -8.78 -5.89 1.04
CA LEU A 188 -10.21 -5.96 0.76
C LEU A 188 -11.07 -5.73 2.01
N ALA A 189 -10.73 -6.41 3.11
CA ALA A 189 -11.43 -6.26 4.37
C ALA A 189 -11.33 -4.82 4.89
N VAL A 190 -10.13 -4.25 4.88
CA VAL A 190 -9.90 -2.86 5.31
C VAL A 190 -10.62 -1.87 4.38
N ALA A 191 -10.63 -2.08 3.07
CA ALA A 191 -11.34 -1.22 2.13
C ALA A 191 -12.86 -1.17 2.40
N LEU A 192 -13.46 -2.32 2.74
CA LEU A 192 -14.86 -2.39 3.14
C LEU A 192 -15.12 -1.64 4.45
N LEU A 193 -14.27 -1.86 5.46
CA LEU A 193 -14.37 -1.16 6.74
C LEU A 193 -14.15 0.36 6.59
N ALA A 194 -13.25 0.76 5.71
CA ALA A 194 -12.89 2.16 5.45
C ALA A 194 -14.04 2.98 4.82
N LEU A 195 -15.09 2.33 4.29
CA LEU A 195 -16.28 3.04 3.81
C LEU A 195 -16.98 3.86 4.90
N VAL A 196 -16.95 3.37 6.14
CA VAL A 196 -17.54 4.07 7.29
C VAL A 196 -16.79 5.38 7.60
N PRO A 197 -15.49 5.36 7.93
CA PRO A 197 -14.74 6.59 8.17
C PRO A 197 -14.69 7.49 6.94
N PHE A 198 -14.61 6.94 5.72
CA PHE A 198 -14.70 7.73 4.48
C PHE A 198 -15.96 8.59 4.48
N ARG A 199 -17.13 7.98 4.71
CA ARG A 199 -18.41 8.71 4.70
C ARG A 199 -18.46 9.78 5.78
N LEU A 200 -17.99 9.47 6.98
CA LEU A 200 -18.00 10.39 8.12
C LEU A 200 -17.07 11.59 7.89
N ILE A 201 -15.85 11.36 7.42
CA ILE A 201 -14.86 12.40 7.17
C ILE A 201 -15.31 13.33 6.04
N VAL A 202 -15.77 12.76 4.91
CA VAL A 202 -16.26 13.55 3.77
C VAL A 202 -17.45 14.41 4.19
N ALA A 203 -18.43 13.85 4.90
CA ALA A 203 -19.59 14.61 5.35
C ALA A 203 -19.20 15.80 6.25
N ARG A 204 -18.27 15.61 7.18
CA ARG A 204 -17.78 16.68 8.07
C ARG A 204 -17.02 17.76 7.32
N LEU A 205 -16.12 17.38 6.40
CA LEU A 205 -15.29 18.34 5.68
C LEU A 205 -16.11 19.17 4.69
N THR A 206 -17.09 18.56 4.01
CA THR A 206 -17.97 19.30 3.09
C THR A 206 -18.91 20.25 3.83
N ALA A 207 -19.39 19.87 5.02
CA ALA A 207 -20.23 20.73 5.85
C ALA A 207 -19.51 21.98 6.38
N GLN A 208 -18.18 21.93 6.59
CA GLN A 208 -17.38 23.08 7.03
C GLN A 208 -17.02 24.06 5.90
N SER A 209 -17.19 23.63 4.64
CA SER A 209 -16.92 24.45 3.44
C SER A 209 -18.17 25.11 2.84
N SER A 210 -19.34 24.91 3.47
CA SER A 210 -20.64 25.50 3.09
C SER A 210 -21.03 26.58 4.07
#